data_AF-A0ABD6EQM0-F1
#
_entry.id   AF-A0ABD6EQM0-F1
#
_cell.length_a   1.000
_cell.length_b   1.000
_cell.length_c   1.000
_cell.angle_alpha   90.00
_cell.angle_beta   90.00
_cell.angle_gamma   90.00
#
_symmetry.space_group_name_H-M   'P 1'
#
loop_
_entity.id
_entity.type
_entity.pdbx_description
1 polymer ?
#
loop_
_entity_poly.entity_id
_entity_poly.type
_entity_poly.pdbx_seq_one_letter_code
_entity_poly.pdbx_strand_id
1 'polypeptide(L)'
;MRFPVIIGVVGGIGSGKMAFCKALQKHLADKYKITACILNEGLQNLSVPQNDGNEINRIMESVKADVVMVKGHSFFHDEKLRSRFDFKIFLNSDDDVRLAKFGEFRIG
;
A
#
# COMPACT_ATOMS: atom_id res chain seq x y z
N MET A 1 4.35 4.42 -21.66
CA MET A 1 4.28 4.03 -20.24
C MET A 1 5.33 2.97 -19.98
N ARG A 2 5.99 3.00 -18.81
CA ARG A 2 6.98 2.01 -18.41
C ARG A 2 6.27 0.81 -17.79
N PHE A 3 6.75 -0.40 -18.07
CA PHE A 3 6.31 -1.62 -17.38
C PHE A 3 7.38 -2.07 -16.37
N PRO A 4 6.97 -2.62 -15.20
CA PRO A 4 5.58 -2.66 -14.70
C PRO A 4 5.03 -1.26 -14.42
N VAL A 5 3.71 -1.08 -14.53
CA VAL A 5 3.02 0.13 -14.03
C VAL A 5 2.97 0.07 -12.51
N ILE A 6 3.40 1.13 -11.84
CA ILE A 6 3.57 1.15 -10.39
C ILE A 6 2.49 2.03 -9.75
N ILE A 7 1.66 1.42 -8.90
CA ILE A 7 0.55 2.08 -8.18
C ILE A 7 0.86 2.11 -6.69
N GLY A 8 0.92 3.29 -6.10
CA GLY A 8 1.08 3.46 -4.65
C GLY A 8 -0.27 3.78 -4.00
N VAL A 9 -0.63 3.03 -2.96
CA VAL A 9 -1.86 3.20 -2.18
C VAL A 9 -1.50 3.54 -0.74
N VAL A 10 -1.79 4.77 -0.34
CA VAL A 10 -1.52 5.29 1.01
C VAL A 10 -2.79 5.71 1.73
N GLY A 11 -2.68 5.96 3.04
CA GLY A 11 -3.79 6.32 3.92
C GLY A 11 -3.62 5.71 5.31
N GLY A 12 -4.34 6.21 6.32
CA GLY A 12 -4.14 5.72 7.68
C GLY A 12 -4.67 4.30 7.94
N ILE A 13 -4.43 3.76 9.14
CA ILE A 13 -4.95 2.44 9.57
C ILE A 13 -6.48 2.38 9.40
N GLY A 14 -7.04 1.30 8.86
CA GLY A 14 -8.51 1.19 8.72
C GLY A 14 -9.15 2.04 7.63
N SER A 15 -8.41 2.80 6.81
CA SER A 15 -8.99 3.58 5.68
C SER A 15 -9.44 2.75 4.48
N GLY A 16 -9.55 1.43 4.63
CA GLY A 16 -9.99 0.54 3.55
C GLY A 16 -8.93 0.19 2.51
N LYS A 17 -7.65 0.60 2.65
CA LYS A 17 -6.58 0.29 1.68
C LYS A 17 -6.48 -1.18 1.29
N MET A 18 -6.58 -2.09 2.27
CA MET A 18 -6.53 -3.53 1.97
C MET A 18 -7.73 -3.98 1.14
N ALA A 19 -8.93 -3.48 1.47
CA ALA A 19 -10.15 -3.80 0.73
C ALA A 19 -10.07 -3.25 -0.71
N PHE A 20 -9.58 -2.00 -0.86
CA PHE A 20 -9.32 -1.39 -2.15
C PHE A 20 -8.31 -2.20 -2.99
N CYS A 21 -7.16 -2.57 -2.43
CA CYS A 21 -6.16 -3.37 -3.15
C CYS A 21 -6.73 -4.72 -3.61
N LYS A 22 -7.49 -5.42 -2.75
CA LYS A 22 -8.14 -6.70 -3.12
C LYS A 22 -9.19 -6.51 -4.23
N ALA A 23 -10.01 -5.48 -4.12
CA ALA A 23 -11.04 -5.18 -5.13
C ALA A 23 -10.40 -4.85 -6.48
N LEU A 24 -9.36 -4.00 -6.49
CA LEU A 24 -8.64 -3.62 -7.70
C LEU A 24 -7.93 -4.82 -8.32
N GLN A 25 -7.25 -5.64 -7.50
CA GLN A 25 -6.61 -6.86 -7.98
C GLN A 25 -7.62 -7.80 -8.63
N LYS A 26 -8.78 -8.02 -8.02
CA LYS A 26 -9.85 -8.86 -8.61
C LYS A 26 -10.38 -8.30 -9.93
N HIS A 27 -10.54 -6.98 -10.02
CA HIS A 27 -11.08 -6.31 -11.22
C HIS A 27 -10.13 -6.30 -12.41
N LEU A 28 -8.84 -6.47 -12.16
CA LEU A 28 -7.80 -6.38 -13.18
C LEU A 28 -7.12 -7.75 -13.45
N ALA A 29 -7.43 -8.80 -12.67
CA ALA A 29 -6.79 -10.12 -12.74
C ALA A 29 -7.06 -10.86 -14.06
N ASP A 30 -8.15 -10.55 -14.76
CA ASP A 30 -8.50 -11.13 -16.06
C ASP A 30 -7.67 -10.55 -17.21
N LYS A 31 -7.12 -9.33 -17.04
CA LYS A 31 -6.41 -8.60 -18.10
C LYS A 31 -4.92 -8.42 -17.84
N TYR A 32 -4.51 -8.39 -16.58
CA TYR A 32 -3.15 -8.02 -16.20
C TYR A 32 -2.61 -8.93 -15.11
N LYS A 33 -1.32 -9.27 -15.21
CA LYS A 33 -0.58 -9.91 -14.13
C LYS A 33 -0.25 -8.86 -13.07
N ILE A 34 -0.91 -8.95 -11.92
CA ILE A 34 -0.78 -7.99 -10.82
C ILE A 34 0.00 -8.61 -9.67
N THR A 35 1.00 -7.89 -9.18
CA THR A 35 1.69 -8.21 -7.93
C THR A 35 1.44 -7.10 -6.92
N ALA A 36 1.04 -7.47 -5.70
CA ALA A 36 0.83 -6.53 -4.61
C ALA A 36 1.88 -6.72 -3.52
N CYS A 37 2.46 -5.62 -3.07
CA CYS A 37 3.41 -5.54 -1.97
C CYS A 37 2.77 -4.75 -0.82
N ILE A 38 2.82 -5.30 0.39
CA ILE A 38 2.28 -4.67 1.59
C ILE A 38 3.46 -4.21 2.43
N LEU A 39 3.55 -2.90 2.66
CA LEU A 39 4.45 -2.33 3.64
C LEU A 39 3.74 -2.33 4.98
N ASN A 40 4.37 -2.93 6.00
CA ASN A 40 3.77 -3.09 7.31
C ASN A 40 3.41 -1.74 7.94
N GLU A 41 2.15 -1.62 8.37
CA GLU A 41 1.63 -0.49 9.12
C GLU A 41 1.84 -0.76 10.61
N GLY A 42 3.10 -0.69 11.07
CA GLY A 42 3.45 -0.66 12.49
C GLY A 42 3.32 -1.97 13.27
N LEU A 43 4.42 -2.71 13.40
CA LEU A 43 4.83 -3.38 14.63
C LEU A 43 6.37 -3.32 14.66
N GLN A 44 6.93 -2.48 15.53
CA GLN A 44 8.33 -2.55 15.90
C GLN A 44 8.52 -3.76 16.81
N ASN A 45 8.51 -4.99 16.28
CA ASN A 45 9.16 -6.15 16.91
C ASN A 45 9.24 -7.38 15.98
N LEU A 46 10.48 -7.89 15.86
CA LEU A 46 11.00 -9.15 15.35
C LEU A 46 10.97 -9.47 13.82
N SER A 47 12.16 -9.30 13.23
CA SER A 47 12.72 -9.93 12.01
C SER A 47 12.39 -9.38 10.62
N VAL A 48 11.74 -8.23 10.50
CA VAL A 48 11.57 -7.55 9.20
C VAL A 48 12.35 -6.23 9.24
N PRO A 49 13.26 -5.96 8.28
CA PRO A 49 14.02 -4.70 8.25
C PRO A 49 13.06 -3.51 8.33
N GLN A 50 13.18 -2.74 9.40
CA GLN A 50 12.58 -1.40 9.50
C GLN A 50 13.47 -0.50 8.64
N ASN A 51 12.87 0.30 7.76
CA ASN A 51 13.54 1.11 6.72
C ASN A 51 13.96 0.23 5.50
N ASP A 52 13.53 0.50 4.27
CA ASP A 52 14.02 1.59 3.42
C ASP A 52 13.27 1.54 2.08
N GLY A 53 13.12 2.65 1.37
CA GLY A 53 12.69 2.65 -0.05
C GLY A 53 13.48 1.69 -0.96
N ASN A 54 14.63 1.18 -0.50
CA ASN A 54 15.41 0.11 -1.11
C ASN A 54 14.63 -1.20 -1.31
N GLU A 55 13.77 -1.62 -0.37
CA GLU A 55 13.01 -2.87 -0.53
C GLU A 55 11.94 -2.72 -1.61
N ILE A 56 11.23 -1.59 -1.61
CA ILE A 56 10.27 -1.25 -2.66
C ILE A 56 10.98 -1.19 -4.01
N ASN A 57 12.15 -0.55 -4.09
CA ASN A 57 12.94 -0.49 -5.32
C ASN A 57 13.34 -1.88 -5.81
N ARG A 58 13.83 -2.76 -4.92
CA ARG A 58 14.16 -4.15 -5.27
C ARG A 58 12.96 -4.91 -5.81
N ILE A 59 11.77 -4.72 -5.21
CA ILE A 59 10.54 -5.37 -5.66
C ILE A 59 10.09 -4.81 -7.02
N MET A 60 10.14 -3.49 -7.20
CA MET A 60 9.84 -2.85 -8.50
C MET A 60 10.77 -3.34 -9.63
N GLU A 61 12.03 -3.65 -9.30
CA GLU A 61 13.06 -4.06 -10.28
C GLU A 61 13.09 -5.58 -10.54
N SER A 62 12.65 -6.41 -9.57
CA SER A 62 12.72 -7.89 -9.67
C SER A 62 11.43 -8.55 -10.15
N VAL A 63 10.30 -7.85 -10.12
CA VAL A 63 8.99 -8.46 -10.40
C VAL A 63 8.68 -8.45 -11.90
N LYS A 64 8.45 -9.63 -12.47
CA LYS A 64 7.81 -9.79 -13.79
C LYS A 64 6.28 -9.68 -13.64
N ALA A 65 5.75 -8.46 -13.67
CA ALA A 65 4.30 -8.17 -13.64
C ALA A 65 3.96 -7.04 -14.62
N ASP A 66 2.68 -6.91 -14.96
CA ASP A 66 2.18 -5.76 -15.71
C ASP A 66 1.91 -4.59 -14.77
N VAL A 67 1.44 -4.89 -13.54
CA VAL A 67 1.12 -3.91 -12.50
C VAL A 67 1.75 -4.33 -11.17
N VAL A 68 2.44 -3.39 -10.52
CA VAL A 68 2.95 -3.53 -9.15
C VAL A 68 2.20 -2.55 -8.25
N MET A 69 1.49 -3.08 -7.27
CA MET A 69 0.80 -2.29 -6.25
C MET A 69 1.63 -2.24 -4.96
N VAL A 70 1.83 -1.05 -4.39
CA VAL A 70 2.52 -0.86 -3.10
C VAL A 70 1.54 -0.22 -2.13
N LYS A 71 1.22 -0.90 -1.02
CA LYS A 71 0.29 -0.42 0.02
C LYS A 71 1.07 -0.02 1.27
N GLY A 72 0.70 1.07 1.93
CA GLY A 72 1.32 1.51 3.20
C GLY A 72 0.64 2.76 3.80
N HIS A 73 1.20 3.31 4.88
CA HIS A 73 0.60 4.43 5.61
C HIS A 73 0.94 5.80 5.00
N SER A 74 2.23 6.12 4.84
CA SER A 74 2.68 7.42 4.32
C SER A 74 4.10 7.41 3.73
N PHE A 75 4.31 6.72 2.60
CA PHE A 75 5.63 6.65 1.95
C PHE A 75 5.84 7.65 0.79
N PHE A 76 4.87 8.54 0.53
CA PHE A 76 5.01 9.58 -0.50
C PHE A 76 5.74 10.84 -0.01
N HIS A 77 6.13 10.91 1.26
CA HIS A 77 6.98 12.01 1.77
C HIS A 77 8.40 11.97 1.18
N ASP A 78 8.91 10.78 0.87
CA ASP A 78 10.20 10.63 0.19
C ASP A 78 10.02 10.97 -1.30
N GLU A 79 10.69 12.02 -1.77
CA GLU A 79 10.62 12.48 -3.14
C GLU A 79 11.14 11.46 -4.16
N LYS A 80 12.23 10.75 -3.82
CA LYS A 80 12.82 9.74 -4.70
C LYS A 80 11.83 8.62 -4.90
N LEU A 81 11.24 8.12 -3.82
CA LEU A 81 10.25 7.06 -3.86
C LEU A 81 8.97 7.51 -4.57
N ARG A 82 8.47 8.71 -4.25
CA ARG A 82 7.30 9.34 -4.90
C ARG A 82 7.47 9.48 -6.42
N SER A 83 8.68 9.75 -6.90
CA SER A 83 8.96 9.89 -8.33
C SER A 83 8.88 8.57 -9.11
N ARG A 84 8.95 7.42 -8.42
CA ARG A 84 8.92 6.08 -9.02
C ARG A 84 7.51 5.55 -9.28
N PHE A 85 6.49 6.19 -8.71
CA PHE A 85 5.09 5.77 -8.87
C PHE A 85 4.43 6.47 -10.05
N ASP A 86 3.84 5.68 -10.95
CA ASP A 86 3.00 6.16 -12.04
C ASP A 86 1.65 6.68 -11.51
N PHE A 87 1.07 5.98 -10.53
CA PHE A 87 -0.19 6.37 -9.89
C PHE A 87 -0.06 6.46 -8.37
N LYS A 88 -0.70 7.48 -7.80
CA LYS A 88 -0.67 7.79 -6.37
C LYS A 88 -2.10 7.89 -5.86
N ILE A 89 -2.50 6.93 -5.05
CA ILE A 89 -3.86 6.80 -4.53
C ILE A 89 -3.82 7.07 -3.03
N PHE A 90 -4.52 8.11 -2.60
CA PHE A 90 -4.67 8.47 -1.20
C PHE A 90 -6.08 8.10 -0.75
N LEU A 91 -6.18 7.12 0.14
CA LEU A 91 -7.45 6.70 0.72
C LEU A 91 -7.64 7.42 2.05
N ASN A 92 -8.44 8.48 2.00
CA ASN A 92 -8.97 9.12 3.19
C ASN A 92 -10.24 8.38 3.63
N SER A 93 -10.38 8.17 4.93
CA SER A 93 -11.67 7.83 5.52
C SER A 93 -11.88 8.88 6.58
N ASP A 94 -13.06 9.51 6.60
CA ASP A 94 -13.37 10.52 7.62
C ASP A 94 -13.04 9.96 9.00
N ASP A 95 -12.37 10.78 9.80
CA ASP A 95 -11.82 10.39 11.11
C ASP A 95 -12.90 9.79 12.03
N ASP A 96 -14.17 10.18 11.83
CA ASP A 96 -15.35 9.70 12.55
C ASP A 96 -15.64 8.20 12.34
N VAL A 97 -15.42 7.66 11.13
CA VAL A 97 -15.60 6.22 10.83
C VAL A 97 -14.47 5.38 11.45
N ARG A 98 -13.30 6.00 11.63
CA ARG A 98 -12.16 5.40 12.31
C ARG A 98 -12.42 5.27 13.80
N LEU A 99 -12.89 6.34 14.45
CA LEU A 99 -13.23 6.33 15.87
C LEU A 99 -14.34 5.32 16.19
N ALA A 100 -15.36 5.22 15.32
CA ALA A 100 -16.45 4.27 15.48
C ALA A 100 -16.00 2.80 15.48
N LYS A 101 -14.92 2.45 14.78
CA LYS A 101 -14.34 1.08 14.79
C LYS A 101 -13.39 0.83 15.96
N PHE A 102 -12.81 1.88 16.54
CA PHE A 102 -11.94 1.77 17.71
C PHE A 102 -12.72 1.83 19.05
N GLY A 103 -13.95 2.34 19.05
CA GLY A 103 -14.80 2.51 20.23
C GLY A 103 -15.50 1.25 20.79
N GLU A 104 -15.41 0.09 20.11
CA GLU A 104 -15.98 -1.17 20.61
C GLU A 104 -15.07 -1.94 21.57
N PHE A 105 -13.86 -1.47 21.86
CA PHE A 105 -13.03 -2.03 22.94
C PHE A 105 -13.42 -1.40 24.29
N ARG A 106 -14.56 -1.80 24.83
CA ARG A 106 -14.89 -1.56 26.24
C ARG A 106 -14.20 -2.62 27.09
N ILE A 107 -13.21 -2.17 27.84
CA ILE A 107 -12.69 -2.77 29.07
C ILE A 107 -13.86 -3.13 29.99
N GLY A 108 -13.95 -4.41 30.35
CA GLY A 108 -14.65 -4.93 31.53
C GLY A 108 -13.62 -5.53 32.46
#